data_AF-C5DUH5-F1
#
_entry.id   AF-C5DUH5-F1
#
_cell.length_a   1.000
_cell.length_b   1.000
_cell.length_c   1.000
_cell.angle_alpha   90.00
_cell.angle_beta   90.00
_cell.angle_gamma   90.00
#
_symmetry.space_group_name_H-M   'P 1'
#
loop_
_entity.id
_entity.type
_entity.pdbx_description
1 polymer ?
#
loop_
_entity_poly.entity_id
_entity_poly.type
_entity_poly.pdbx_seq_one_letter_code
_entity_poly.pdbx_strand_id
1 'polypeptide(L)'
;MSSSAAVRDSAKQILKIIEKLPDERIKHLVSFKDSQAERFRRVAGLQSTDKNEKKASLEDIKDIITRTSGPLGLQKDLLKKVQSALPQDELTEQSIQEQMRALSNISNNKFKNYYDVGEKLYKPAGNPIYYQRIMDEIQGKQKETFLSALRTVVFGK
;
A
#
# COMPACT_ATOMS: atom_id res chain seq x y z
N MET A 1 7.03 20.23 -24.44
CA MET A 1 7.99 19.65 -23.47
C MET A 1 7.66 20.02 -22.01
N SER A 2 6.37 20.17 -21.62
CA SER A 2 5.97 20.71 -20.30
C SER A 2 5.26 19.71 -19.38
N SER A 3 4.94 18.50 -19.86
CA SER A 3 4.14 17.52 -19.11
C SER A 3 4.89 16.87 -17.94
N SER A 4 6.18 16.58 -18.10
CA SER A 4 6.96 15.90 -17.05
C SER A 4 7.20 16.77 -15.81
N ALA A 5 7.37 18.09 -15.97
CA ALA A 5 7.54 19.00 -14.85
C ALA A 5 6.23 19.14 -14.05
N ALA A 6 5.10 19.33 -14.74
CA ALA A 6 3.79 19.45 -14.11
C ALA A 6 3.39 18.17 -13.34
N VAL A 7 3.71 16.99 -13.90
CA VAL A 7 3.51 15.70 -13.23
C VAL A 7 4.36 15.58 -11.96
N ARG A 8 5.64 15.99 -12.01
CA ARG A 8 6.52 15.97 -10.83
C ARG A 8 6.03 16.92 -9.74
N ASP A 9 5.57 18.11 -10.10
CA ASP A 9 5.07 19.08 -9.13
C ASP A 9 3.73 18.63 -8.52
N SER A 10 2.85 18.02 -9.32
CA SER A 10 1.64 17.36 -8.83
C SER A 10 1.97 16.19 -7.91
N ALA A 11 3.01 15.40 -8.21
CA ALA A 11 3.49 14.31 -7.36
C ALA A 11 4.00 14.83 -5.99
N LYS A 12 4.66 15.99 -5.95
CA LYS A 12 5.03 16.63 -4.68
C LYS A 12 3.81 17.08 -3.87
N GLN A 13 2.75 17.55 -4.54
CA GLN A 13 1.53 17.98 -3.87
C GLN A 13 0.78 16.80 -3.24
N ILE A 14 0.59 15.71 -3.98
CA ILE A 14 -0.07 14.50 -3.44
C ILE A 14 0.76 13.86 -2.32
N LEU A 15 2.09 13.90 -2.40
CA LEU A 15 2.96 13.44 -1.32
C LEU A 15 2.70 14.18 0.00
N LYS A 16 2.54 15.52 -0.05
CA LYS A 16 2.18 16.32 1.14
C LYS A 16 0.82 15.94 1.74
N ILE A 17 -0.12 15.44 0.94
CA ILE A 17 -1.42 14.95 1.41
C ILE A 17 -1.24 13.59 2.08
N ILE A 18 -0.52 12.67 1.42
CA ILE A 18 -0.25 11.32 1.93
C ILE A 18 0.50 11.38 3.25
N GLU A 19 1.52 12.23 3.38
CA GLU A 19 2.32 12.36 4.62
C GLU A 19 1.49 12.83 5.82
N LYS A 20 0.38 13.55 5.59
CA LYS A 20 -0.55 13.99 6.64
C LYS A 20 -1.56 12.91 7.05
N LEU A 21 -1.65 11.79 6.33
CA LEU A 21 -2.54 10.70 6.71
C LEU A 21 -2.06 10.08 8.04
N PRO A 22 -2.99 9.65 8.92
CA PRO A 22 -2.63 8.90 10.11
C PRO A 22 -2.05 7.54 9.74
N ASP A 23 -1.18 7.02 10.59
CA ASP A 23 -0.63 5.68 10.40
C ASP A 23 -1.73 4.62 10.57
N GLU A 24 -1.59 3.50 9.86
CA GLU A 24 -2.57 2.42 9.89
C GLU A 24 -2.61 1.77 11.29
N ARG A 25 -3.83 1.46 11.75
CA ARG A 25 -4.03 0.82 13.05
C ARG A 25 -3.59 -0.65 13.05
N ILE A 26 -3.60 -1.30 11.88
CA ILE A 26 -3.25 -2.71 11.70
C ILE A 26 -1.80 -2.80 11.20
N LYS A 27 -0.86 -2.92 12.14
CA LYS A 27 0.59 -2.79 11.90
C LYS A 27 1.25 -3.92 11.09
N HIS A 28 0.57 -5.05 10.90
CA HIS A 28 1.13 -6.23 10.22
C HIS A 28 0.77 -6.30 8.73
N LEU A 29 0.08 -5.29 8.20
CA LEU A 29 -0.22 -5.15 6.79
C LEU A 29 0.72 -4.12 6.15
N VAL A 30 0.81 -4.16 4.83
CA VAL A 30 1.52 -3.13 4.06
C VAL A 30 0.82 -1.78 4.30
N SER A 31 1.58 -0.79 4.77
CA SER A 31 1.07 0.57 4.97
C SER A 31 0.71 1.18 3.62
N PHE A 32 -0.53 1.67 3.52
CA PHE A 32 -0.96 2.46 2.38
C PHE A 32 -0.18 3.77 2.31
N LYS A 33 -0.02 4.45 3.45
CA LYS A 33 0.73 5.69 3.55
C LYS A 33 2.16 5.51 3.04
N ASP A 34 2.88 4.50 3.55
CA ASP A 34 4.28 4.30 3.18
C ASP A 34 4.41 3.87 1.71
N SER A 35 3.61 2.90 1.27
CA SER A 35 3.67 2.40 -0.12
C SER A 35 3.34 3.50 -1.14
N GLN A 36 2.33 4.33 -0.89
CA GLN A 36 1.99 5.43 -1.79
C GLN A 36 2.99 6.59 -1.68
N ALA A 37 3.51 6.89 -0.48
CA ALA A 37 4.56 7.88 -0.33
C ALA A 37 5.81 7.48 -1.13
N GLU A 38 6.21 6.21 -1.07
CA GLU A 38 7.34 5.70 -1.84
C GLU A 38 7.09 5.82 -3.35
N ARG A 39 5.91 5.40 -3.81
CA ARG A 39 5.50 5.51 -5.22
C ARG A 39 5.60 6.95 -5.71
N PHE A 40 5.00 7.92 -5.01
CA PHE A 40 5.00 9.31 -5.46
C PHE A 40 6.32 10.05 -5.25
N ARG A 41 7.19 9.61 -4.32
CA ARG A 41 8.58 10.10 -4.24
C ARG A 41 9.35 9.79 -5.52
N ARG A 42 9.25 8.56 -6.04
CA ARG A 42 9.88 8.17 -7.31
C ARG A 42 9.39 9.04 -8.47
N VAL A 43 8.07 9.30 -8.52
CA VAL A 43 7.45 10.14 -9.57
C VAL A 43 7.87 11.61 -9.44
N ALA A 44 8.01 12.12 -8.22
CA ALA A 44 8.49 13.47 -7.94
C ALA A 44 10.00 13.66 -8.21
N GLY A 45 10.74 12.59 -8.50
CA GLY A 45 12.19 12.60 -8.66
C GLY A 45 12.95 12.75 -7.33
N LEU A 46 12.30 12.38 -6.21
CA LEU A 46 12.90 12.36 -4.89
C LEU A 46 13.52 10.97 -4.61
N GLN A 47 14.57 10.94 -3.80
CA GLN A 47 15.19 9.69 -3.38
C GLN A 47 14.21 8.86 -2.52
N SER A 48 14.21 7.54 -2.71
CA SER A 48 13.46 6.65 -1.82
C SER A 48 14.03 6.70 -0.41
N THR A 49 13.16 6.65 0.59
CA THR A 49 13.54 6.67 2.00
C THR A 49 13.90 5.29 2.55
N ASP A 50 13.59 4.22 1.81
CA ASP A 50 13.83 2.85 2.27
C ASP A 50 15.29 2.47 2.14
N LYS A 51 16.00 2.52 3.28
CA LYS A 51 17.37 2.01 3.41
C LYS A 51 17.45 0.48 3.48
N ASN A 52 16.34 -0.27 3.46
CA ASN A 52 16.32 -1.69 3.85
C ASN A 52 15.57 -2.69 2.98
N GLU A 53 14.92 -2.30 1.89
CA GLU A 53 14.45 -3.29 0.91
C GLU A 53 15.37 -3.28 -0.30
N LYS A 54 16.36 -4.18 -0.29
CA LYS A 54 17.03 -4.64 -1.51
C LYS A 54 16.02 -5.41 -2.37
N LYS A 55 15.00 -4.72 -2.91
CA LYS A 55 14.35 -5.20 -4.12
C LYS A 55 15.45 -5.25 -5.15
N ALA A 56 15.76 -6.44 -5.65
CA ALA A 56 16.83 -6.65 -6.62
C ALA A 56 16.72 -5.57 -7.69
N SER A 57 17.71 -4.68 -7.71
CA SER A 57 17.73 -3.58 -8.65
C SER A 57 17.78 -4.16 -10.06
N LEU A 58 17.41 -3.37 -11.08
CA LEU A 58 17.55 -3.83 -12.46
C LEU A 58 19.00 -4.21 -12.76
N GLU A 59 19.94 -3.61 -12.03
CA GLU A 59 21.37 -3.89 -12.03
C GLU A 59 21.68 -5.26 -11.42
N ASP A 60 21.06 -5.62 -10.28
CA ASP A 60 21.21 -6.95 -9.68
C ASP A 60 20.60 -8.04 -10.56
N ILE A 61 19.45 -7.77 -11.19
CA ILE A 61 18.81 -8.69 -12.14
C ILE A 61 19.70 -8.87 -13.38
N LYS A 62 20.28 -7.78 -13.90
CA LYS A 62 21.25 -7.86 -15.01
C LYS A 62 22.46 -8.69 -14.62
N ASP A 63 23.01 -8.50 -13.43
CA ASP A 63 24.21 -9.20 -12.95
C ASP A 63 23.95 -10.69 -12.68
N ILE A 64 22.75 -11.05 -12.19
CA ILE A 64 22.34 -12.46 -12.08
C ILE A 64 22.20 -13.10 -13.46
N ILE A 65 21.60 -12.40 -14.43
CA ILE A 65 21.39 -12.91 -15.81
C ILE A 65 22.71 -13.06 -16.57
N THR A 66 23.68 -12.18 -16.36
CA THR A 66 25.01 -12.30 -16.96
C THR A 66 25.83 -13.42 -16.31
N ARG A 67 25.66 -13.66 -15.01
CA ARG A 67 26.35 -14.74 -14.26
C ARG A 67 25.74 -16.12 -14.49
N THR A 68 24.43 -16.21 -14.75
CA THR A 68 23.73 -17.46 -15.13
C THR A 68 23.63 -17.56 -16.65
N SER A 69 24.79 -17.71 -17.28
CA SER A 69 24.96 -17.82 -18.73
C SER A 69 24.15 -18.95 -19.37
N GLY A 70 23.08 -18.56 -20.08
CA GLY A 70 22.43 -19.32 -21.17
C GLY A 70 22.58 -18.59 -22.52
N PRO A 71 22.32 -19.24 -23.66
CA PRO A 71 22.68 -18.75 -25.00
C PRO A 71 22.16 -17.32 -25.26
N LEU A 72 23.07 -16.47 -25.74
CA LEU A 72 23.01 -14.98 -25.81
C LEU A 72 21.79 -14.36 -26.54
N GLY A 73 20.84 -15.14 -27.04
CA GLY A 73 19.58 -14.66 -27.64
C GLY A 73 18.44 -14.45 -26.64
N LEU A 74 18.33 -15.30 -25.60
CA LEU A 74 17.19 -15.31 -24.68
C LEU A 74 17.17 -14.13 -23.69
N GLN A 75 18.33 -13.50 -23.45
CA GLN A 75 18.49 -12.44 -22.46
C GLN A 75 17.77 -11.14 -22.86
N LYS A 76 17.83 -10.75 -24.14
CA LYS A 76 17.19 -9.52 -24.64
C LYS A 76 15.68 -9.63 -24.61
N ASP A 77 15.15 -10.78 -24.98
CA ASP A 77 13.71 -11.03 -25.01
C ASP A 77 13.13 -11.14 -23.60
N LEU A 78 13.84 -11.76 -22.65
CA LEU A 78 13.43 -11.81 -21.25
C LEU A 78 13.45 -10.44 -20.59
N LEU A 79 14.53 -9.65 -20.77
CA LEU A 79 14.60 -8.29 -20.24
C LEU A 79 13.50 -7.40 -20.82
N LYS A 80 13.25 -7.49 -22.13
CA LYS A 80 12.17 -6.75 -22.80
C LYS A 80 10.80 -7.18 -22.27
N LYS A 81 10.58 -8.48 -22.04
CA LYS A 81 9.34 -9.02 -21.49
C LYS A 81 9.11 -8.58 -20.05
N VAL A 82 10.14 -8.61 -19.21
CA VAL A 82 10.09 -8.09 -17.83
C VAL A 82 9.78 -6.59 -17.84
N GLN A 83 10.45 -5.81 -18.69
CA GLN A 83 10.21 -4.37 -18.78
C GLN A 83 8.82 -4.03 -19.31
N SER A 84 8.25 -4.84 -20.21
CA SER A 84 6.86 -4.70 -20.68
C SER A 84 5.81 -5.24 -19.70
N ALA A 85 6.18 -6.16 -18.81
CA ALA A 85 5.29 -6.75 -17.81
C ALA A 85 5.24 -5.91 -16.52
N LEU A 86 6.19 -5.00 -16.32
CA LEU A 86 6.07 -3.99 -15.27
C LEU A 86 5.01 -2.98 -15.69
N PRO A 87 3.92 -2.82 -14.94
CA PRO A 87 2.93 -1.80 -15.23
C PRO A 87 3.63 -0.43 -15.19
N GLN A 88 3.82 0.17 -16.36
CA GLN A 88 4.19 1.57 -16.47
C GLN A 88 2.93 2.34 -16.06
N ASP A 89 2.86 2.77 -14.80
CA ASP A 89 1.83 3.70 -14.37
C ASP A 89 1.95 4.97 -15.23
N GLU A 90 1.09 5.11 -16.24
CA GLU A 90 0.99 6.34 -17.05
C GLU A 90 0.34 7.43 -16.19
N LEU A 91 1.12 8.00 -15.27
CA LEU A 91 0.69 9.09 -14.42
C LEU A 91 0.63 10.37 -15.23
N THR A 92 -0.58 10.75 -15.61
CA THR A 92 -0.90 12.06 -16.14
C THR A 92 -1.13 13.04 -14.99
N GLU A 93 -0.98 14.33 -15.27
CA GLU A 93 -1.30 15.37 -14.29
C GLU A 93 -2.75 15.26 -13.82
N GLN A 94 -3.67 15.04 -14.76
CA GLN A 94 -5.09 14.89 -14.47
C GLN A 94 -5.36 13.70 -13.53
N SER A 95 -4.72 12.55 -13.76
CA SER A 95 -4.95 11.37 -12.91
C SER A 95 -4.41 11.58 -11.49
N ILE A 96 -3.30 12.33 -11.32
CA ILE A 96 -2.80 12.72 -9.99
C ILE A 96 -3.78 13.68 -9.31
N GLN A 97 -4.33 14.65 -10.03
CA GLN A 97 -5.32 15.57 -9.49
C GLN A 97 -6.61 14.85 -9.04
N GLU A 98 -7.08 13.88 -9.82
CA GLU A 98 -8.23 13.04 -9.44
C GLU A 98 -7.93 12.22 -8.18
N GLN A 99 -6.73 11.65 -8.07
CA GLN A 99 -6.29 10.95 -6.86
C GLN A 99 -6.22 11.86 -5.64
N MET A 100 -5.75 13.12 -5.79
CA MET A 100 -5.77 14.10 -4.71
C MET A 100 -7.20 14.41 -4.23
N ARG A 101 -8.16 14.53 -5.15
CA ARG A 101 -9.58 14.72 -4.80
C ARG A 101 -10.13 13.51 -4.06
N ALA A 102 -9.84 12.30 -4.52
CA ALA A 102 -10.24 11.07 -3.86
C ALA A 102 -9.66 10.97 -2.43
N LEU A 103 -8.37 11.22 -2.26
CA LEU A 103 -7.70 11.23 -0.96
C LEU A 103 -8.30 12.28 -0.02
N SER A 104 -8.59 13.47 -0.53
CA SER A 104 -9.23 14.53 0.25
C SER A 104 -10.64 14.13 0.70
N ASN A 105 -11.42 13.48 -0.17
CA ASN A 105 -12.75 12.97 0.19
C ASN A 105 -12.68 11.88 1.27
N ILE A 106 -11.71 10.96 1.17
CA ILE A 106 -11.47 9.91 2.17
C ILE A 106 -11.05 10.53 3.51
N SER A 107 -10.09 11.45 3.49
CA SER A 107 -9.57 12.13 4.69
C SER A 107 -10.65 12.93 5.40
N ASN A 108 -11.49 13.65 4.66
CA ASN A 108 -12.61 14.41 5.19
C ASN A 108 -13.79 13.51 5.63
N ASN A 109 -13.71 12.21 5.35
CA ASN A 109 -14.70 11.20 5.73
C ASN A 109 -16.14 11.60 5.36
N LYS A 110 -16.30 12.26 4.19
CA LYS A 110 -17.55 12.93 3.77
C LYS A 110 -18.77 11.99 3.80
N PHE A 111 -18.55 10.69 3.58
CA PHE A 111 -19.60 9.68 3.47
C PHE A 111 -19.69 8.74 4.66
N LYS A 112 -18.97 9.00 5.77
CA LYS A 112 -18.94 8.13 6.95
C LYS A 112 -20.32 7.68 7.41
N ASN A 113 -21.25 8.63 7.45
CA ASN A 113 -22.59 8.46 7.98
C ASN A 113 -23.65 8.37 6.86
N TYR A 114 -23.22 8.33 5.59
CA TYR A 114 -24.16 8.30 4.47
C TYR A 114 -24.80 6.91 4.30
N TYR A 115 -24.08 5.86 4.68
CA TYR A 115 -24.58 4.49 4.71
C TYR A 115 -24.44 3.96 6.14
N ASP A 116 -25.57 3.86 6.85
CA ASP A 116 -25.57 3.26 8.17
C ASP A 116 -25.33 1.74 8.04
N VAL A 117 -24.23 1.28 8.61
CA VAL A 117 -23.84 -0.12 8.59
C VAL A 117 -24.46 -0.81 9.80
N GLY A 118 -25.54 -1.55 9.57
CA GLY A 118 -26.27 -2.23 10.64
C GLY A 118 -25.45 -3.33 11.33
N GLU A 119 -25.95 -3.79 12.49
CA GLU A 119 -25.27 -4.78 13.35
C GLU A 119 -24.83 -6.06 12.63
N LYS A 120 -25.53 -6.45 11.55
CA LYS A 120 -25.21 -7.64 10.74
C LYS A 120 -23.79 -7.60 10.16
N LEU A 121 -23.24 -6.41 9.86
CA LEU A 121 -21.87 -6.27 9.36
C LEU A 121 -20.83 -6.24 10.48
N TYR A 122 -21.19 -5.66 11.63
CA TYR A 122 -20.30 -5.60 12.79
C TYR A 122 -20.19 -6.93 13.55
N LYS A 123 -21.26 -7.73 13.55
CA LYS A 123 -21.38 -8.99 14.29
C LYS A 123 -22.11 -10.05 13.45
N PRO A 124 -21.50 -10.55 12.36
CA PRO A 124 -22.15 -11.57 11.55
C PRO A 124 -22.32 -12.87 12.35
N ALA A 125 -23.45 -13.56 12.15
CA ALA A 125 -23.83 -14.74 12.91
C ALA A 125 -22.82 -15.91 12.82
N GLY A 126 -22.04 -15.98 11.73
CA GLY A 126 -21.09 -17.08 11.50
C GLY A 126 -19.85 -17.05 12.39
N ASN A 127 -19.34 -15.87 12.78
CA ASN A 127 -18.17 -15.76 13.66
C ASN A 127 -18.08 -14.38 14.35
N PRO A 128 -18.99 -14.04 15.27
CA PRO A 128 -19.03 -12.71 15.89
C PRO A 128 -17.77 -12.36 16.68
N ILE A 129 -17.08 -13.35 17.26
CA ILE A 129 -15.87 -13.16 18.09
C ILE A 129 -14.71 -12.66 17.24
N TYR A 130 -14.52 -13.20 16.04
CA TYR A 130 -13.46 -12.77 15.14
C TYR A 130 -13.60 -11.30 14.73
N TYR A 131 -14.82 -10.87 14.37
CA TYR A 131 -15.06 -9.47 14.01
C TYR A 131 -14.94 -8.55 15.22
N GLN A 132 -15.35 -8.99 16.41
CA GLN A 132 -15.12 -8.24 17.63
C GLN A 132 -13.62 -8.00 17.87
N ARG A 133 -12.77 -9.02 17.69
CA ARG A 133 -11.31 -8.87 17.77
C ARG A 133 -10.78 -7.85 16.76
N ILE A 134 -11.24 -7.91 15.50
CA ILE A 134 -10.86 -6.92 14.48
C ILE A 134 -11.28 -5.52 14.92
N MET A 135 -12.50 -5.35 15.41
CA MET A 135 -13.01 -4.05 15.88
C MET A 135 -12.22 -3.53 17.08
N ASP A 136 -11.83 -4.41 18.00
CA ASP A 136 -11.00 -4.05 19.15
C ASP A 136 -9.57 -3.67 18.73
N GLU A 137 -8.96 -4.38 17.79
CA GLU A 137 -7.68 -4.01 17.18
C GLU A 137 -7.77 -2.65 16.46
N ILE A 138 -8.84 -2.44 15.67
CA ILE A 138 -9.11 -1.14 15.03
C ILE A 138 -9.32 -0.07 16.09
N GLN A 139 -9.97 -0.33 17.22
CA GLN A 139 -10.15 0.66 18.28
C GLN A 139 -8.89 0.88 19.13
N GLY A 140 -7.83 0.11 18.90
CA GLY A 140 -6.58 0.17 19.67
C GLY A 140 -6.70 -0.48 21.06
N LYS A 141 -7.74 -1.27 21.31
CA LYS A 141 -7.85 -2.06 22.53
C LYS A 141 -6.83 -3.20 22.47
N GLN A 142 -6.07 -3.38 23.54
CA GLN A 142 -5.01 -4.38 23.58
C GLN A 142 -5.57 -5.78 23.35
N LYS A 143 -4.78 -6.60 22.64
CA LYS A 143 -5.04 -8.03 22.47
C LYS A 143 -5.38 -8.62 23.83
N GLU A 144 -6.45 -9.40 23.90
CA GLU A 144 -6.78 -10.11 25.12
C GLU A 144 -5.51 -10.82 25.64
N THR A 145 -5.20 -10.57 26.91
CA THR A 145 -4.00 -11.09 27.57
C THR A 145 -3.94 -12.60 27.34
N PHE A 146 -2.75 -13.18 27.15
CA PHE A 146 -2.54 -14.62 26.88
C PHE A 146 -3.44 -15.58 27.69
N LEU A 147 -3.83 -15.18 28.91
CA LEU A 147 -4.79 -15.86 29.77
C LEU A 147 -6.19 -16.07 29.15
N SER A 148 -6.72 -15.08 28.43
CA SER A 148 -8.04 -15.15 27.79
C SER A 148 -8.02 -16.08 26.59
N ALA A 149 -6.96 -16.02 25.77
CA ALA A 149 -6.75 -16.96 24.66
C ALA A 149 -6.64 -18.41 25.16
N LEU A 150 -5.93 -18.64 26.27
CA LEU A 150 -5.88 -19.92 26.96
C LEU A 150 -7.26 -20.37 27.46
N ARG A 151 -8.04 -19.45 28.04
CA ARG A 151 -9.41 -19.73 28.50
C ARG A 151 -10.34 -20.11 27.33
N THR A 152 -10.26 -19.44 26.20
CA THR A 152 -11.09 -19.76 25.02
C THR A 152 -10.78 -21.15 24.46
N VAL A 153 -9.50 -21.54 24.40
CA VAL A 153 -9.12 -22.88 23.94
C VAL A 153 -9.57 -23.98 24.92
N VAL A 154 -9.50 -23.71 26.23
CA VAL A 154 -9.88 -24.69 27.26
C VAL A 154 -11.39 -24.78 27.48
N PHE A 155 -12.12 -23.67 27.40
CA PHE A 155 -13.54 -23.61 27.71
C PHE A 155 -14.46 -23.56 26.47
N GLY A 156 -13.89 -23.57 25.25
CA GLY A 156 -14.65 -23.70 24.01
C GLY A 156 -15.64 -22.56 23.72
N LYS A 157 -15.41 -21.37 24.29
CA LYS A 157 -16.15 -20.13 24.04
C LYS A 157 -15.22 -18.98 23.74
#